data_AF-A0AAU3P015-F1
#
_entry.id   AF-A0AAU3P015-F1
#
_cell.length_a   1.000
_cell.length_b   1.000
_cell.length_c   1.000
_cell.angle_alpha   90.00
_cell.angle_beta   90.00
_cell.angle_gamma   90.00
#
_symmetry.space_group_name_H-M   'P 1'
#
loop_
_entity.id
_entity.type
_entity.pdbx_description
1 polymer ?
#
loop_
_entity_poly.entity_id
_entity_poly.type
_entity_poly.pdbx_seq_one_letter_code
_entity_poly.pdbx_strand_id
1 'polypeptide(L)'
;MTDRHEYDDDLFDTEGTSEGFDASDEERVFAALAPVQGRGFAQSWWGRTWLKALEDTALDLQQLKAGRRLARAGSVGAVSVRPGRVTAVVGDRGGAVYRADVLLQQLSEEEWDRFLGMAVERAGHIAALLDREMPPHLVEDAAAAGVELLPGIGDLEPRCGCDAWDHCAHTAALCYQLARLLDQDPFVLLLMRGRGERVLLDELQVRSVASASAGSADEEADEEPVDADGVDATEAFAAGSILPPLPAAPPVPSEAGPVPSLDTDTEPPTGTDVAALEFLGARAAAEAHRMLTDALTAGHELRAPAEELMIHQDAVRLAAGAPEAWIGARLAEGSGRDGEGLATAVLAWEHGGTAGLSALEDEWTPDAETAARARTAVEAAWDAGERPPLRATGNRWTAADTGTQIRLGRDGHWWPFRENRGRWLPAGPAAHDPAAALSAAVGDE
;
A
#
# COMPACT_ATOMS: atom_id res chain seq x y z
N MET A 1 -69.92 -54.78 12.23
CA MET A 1 -69.40 -53.84 13.24
C MET A 1 -68.33 -54.60 14.01
N THR A 2 -67.04 -54.41 13.79
CA THR A 2 -66.31 -53.25 13.26
C THR A 2 -64.99 -53.84 12.79
N ASP A 3 -64.63 -53.61 11.52
CA ASP A 3 -63.39 -54.15 10.96
C ASP A 3 -62.25 -53.15 11.15
N ARG A 4 -61.10 -53.69 11.51
CA ARG A 4 -59.89 -53.01 11.96
C ARG A 4 -58.95 -52.98 10.77
N HIS A 5 -58.49 -51.81 10.36
CA HIS A 5 -57.46 -51.70 9.32
C HIS A 5 -56.20 -51.03 9.87
N GLU A 6 -55.12 -51.71 9.54
CA GLU A 6 -53.72 -51.55 9.92
C GLU A 6 -53.09 -50.25 9.42
N TYR A 7 -52.00 -49.91 10.10
CA TYR A 7 -51.03 -48.87 9.82
C TYR A 7 -49.90 -49.49 8.98
N ASP A 8 -49.45 -48.80 7.93
CA ASP A 8 -48.09 -48.80 7.34
C ASP A 8 -48.08 -47.63 6.33
N ASP A 9 -47.41 -46.52 6.61
CA ASP A 9 -45.97 -46.22 6.47
C ASP A 9 -45.60 -45.79 5.03
N ASP A 10 -44.75 -44.77 4.99
CA ASP A 10 -43.93 -44.28 3.88
C ASP A 10 -44.46 -43.25 2.82
N LEU A 11 -43.69 -42.14 2.77
CA LEU A 11 -43.19 -41.38 1.61
C LEU A 11 -43.90 -40.08 1.16
N PHE A 12 -43.49 -38.94 1.74
CA PHE A 12 -42.58 -37.94 1.14
C PHE A 12 -42.72 -36.58 1.87
N ASP A 13 -41.87 -36.33 2.87
CA ASP A 13 -41.58 -34.97 3.34
C ASP A 13 -40.53 -34.36 2.41
N THR A 14 -40.89 -33.26 1.75
CA THR A 14 -39.92 -32.40 1.05
C THR A 14 -39.73 -31.16 1.93
N GLU A 15 -38.87 -31.28 2.94
CA GLU A 15 -38.39 -30.12 3.71
C GLU A 15 -37.47 -29.31 2.79
N GLY A 16 -37.99 -28.22 2.26
CA GLY A 16 -37.19 -27.16 1.67
C GLY A 16 -36.42 -26.45 2.77
N THR A 17 -35.12 -26.69 2.82
CA THR A 17 -34.14 -25.96 3.63
C THR A 17 -34.16 -24.49 3.19
N SER A 18 -34.82 -23.63 3.97
CA SER A 18 -34.61 -22.19 3.90
C SER A 18 -33.26 -21.87 4.56
N GLU A 19 -32.20 -21.82 3.77
CA GLU A 19 -30.92 -21.25 4.21
C GLU A 19 -31.13 -19.76 4.53
N GLY A 20 -30.80 -19.39 5.76
CA GLY A 20 -30.91 -18.03 6.25
C GLY A 20 -29.86 -17.14 5.58
N PHE A 21 -30.30 -16.35 4.60
CA PHE A 21 -29.55 -15.20 4.11
C PHE A 21 -29.57 -14.10 5.18
N ASP A 22 -28.39 -13.62 5.58
CA ASP A 22 -28.23 -12.54 6.54
C ASP A 22 -28.77 -11.23 5.95
N ALA A 23 -29.77 -10.62 6.60
CA ALA A 23 -30.50 -9.44 6.11
C ALA A 23 -29.64 -8.15 6.06
N SER A 24 -28.38 -8.21 6.49
CA SER A 24 -27.47 -7.07 6.57
C SER A 24 -26.87 -6.65 5.21
N ASP A 25 -26.85 -7.55 4.22
CA ASP A 25 -26.27 -7.30 2.88
C ASP A 25 -27.27 -6.69 1.87
N GLU A 26 -28.58 -6.67 2.18
CA GLU A 26 -29.62 -6.21 1.25
C GLU A 26 -29.90 -4.70 1.33
N GLU A 27 -29.47 -4.02 2.40
CA GLU A 27 -29.70 -2.58 2.59
C GLU A 27 -28.52 -1.89 3.30
N ARG A 28 -27.99 -0.83 2.67
CA ARG A 28 -26.96 0.04 3.26
C ARG A 28 -27.54 1.42 3.55
N VAL A 29 -27.40 1.88 4.79
CA VAL A 29 -27.85 3.21 5.23
C VAL A 29 -26.66 4.12 5.48
N PHE A 30 -26.61 5.22 4.73
CA PHE A 30 -25.59 6.26 4.83
C PHE A 30 -26.12 7.42 5.66
N ALA A 31 -25.32 7.93 6.58
CA ALA A 31 -25.65 9.15 7.32
C ALA A 31 -25.83 10.34 6.37
N ALA A 32 -26.65 11.31 6.77
CA ALA A 32 -26.82 12.54 6.02
C ALA A 32 -25.46 13.23 5.80
N LEU A 33 -25.08 13.48 4.56
CA LEU A 33 -23.80 14.12 4.27
C LEU A 33 -23.84 15.61 4.59
N ALA A 34 -22.72 16.13 5.09
CA ALA A 34 -22.58 17.54 5.41
C ALA A 34 -22.79 18.45 4.17
N PRO A 35 -23.26 19.70 4.38
CA PRO A 35 -23.33 20.72 3.34
C PRO A 35 -21.97 20.96 2.68
N VAL A 36 -21.96 21.21 1.38
CA VAL A 36 -20.70 21.35 0.59
C VAL A 36 -20.55 22.76 0.03
N GLN A 37 -19.35 23.32 0.19
CA GLN A 37 -18.90 24.52 -0.50
C GLN A 37 -18.02 24.08 -1.70
N GLY A 38 -18.54 24.13 -2.93
CA GLY A 38 -17.79 23.66 -4.10
C GLY A 38 -18.58 23.55 -5.41
N ARG A 39 -17.85 23.37 -6.53
CA ARG A 39 -18.39 23.37 -7.89
C ARG A 39 -18.98 22.03 -8.37
N GLY A 40 -18.47 20.88 -7.93
CA GLY A 40 -18.88 19.54 -8.40
C GLY A 40 -19.56 18.66 -7.34
N PHE A 41 -20.44 17.76 -7.79
CA PHE A 41 -21.04 16.68 -6.98
C PHE A 41 -20.42 15.31 -7.23
N ALA A 42 -19.65 15.14 -8.31
CA ALA A 42 -18.90 13.94 -8.63
C ALA A 42 -17.49 14.32 -9.13
N GLN A 43 -16.48 13.56 -8.72
CA GLN A 43 -15.09 13.63 -9.21
C GLN A 43 -14.76 12.41 -10.06
N SER A 44 -15.25 11.23 -9.66
CA SER A 44 -15.02 9.98 -10.37
C SER A 44 -15.68 10.01 -11.76
N TRP A 45 -15.19 9.18 -12.68
CA TRP A 45 -15.79 9.08 -14.00
C TRP A 45 -17.18 8.42 -13.93
N TRP A 46 -17.38 7.42 -13.07
CA TRP A 46 -18.67 6.74 -12.87
C TRP A 46 -19.71 7.63 -12.18
N GLY A 47 -19.30 8.42 -11.17
CA GLY A 47 -20.17 9.41 -10.55
C GLY A 47 -20.60 10.51 -11.53
N ARG A 48 -19.72 10.90 -12.47
CA ARG A 48 -20.06 11.82 -13.56
C ARG A 48 -21.04 11.19 -14.55
N THR A 49 -20.88 9.91 -14.89
CA THR A 49 -21.84 9.18 -15.76
C THR A 49 -23.21 9.10 -15.11
N TRP A 50 -23.29 8.81 -13.80
CA TRP A 50 -24.54 8.85 -13.05
C TRP A 50 -25.24 10.23 -13.13
N LEU A 51 -24.48 11.32 -12.93
CA LEU A 51 -25.05 12.66 -13.05
C LEU A 51 -25.48 12.99 -14.48
N LYS A 52 -24.72 12.53 -15.48
CA LYS A 52 -25.07 12.70 -16.88
C LYS A 52 -26.39 11.99 -17.20
N ALA A 53 -26.62 10.78 -16.71
CA ALA A 53 -27.88 10.06 -16.86
C ALA A 53 -29.06 10.85 -16.30
N LEU A 54 -28.93 11.43 -15.09
CA LEU A 54 -29.95 12.32 -14.52
C LEU A 54 -30.18 13.56 -15.39
N GLU A 55 -29.11 14.26 -15.77
CA GLU A 55 -29.17 15.55 -16.45
C GLU A 55 -29.69 15.44 -17.88
N ASP A 56 -29.40 14.34 -18.56
CA ASP A 56 -29.91 14.03 -19.90
C ASP A 56 -31.36 13.53 -19.86
N THR A 57 -31.83 12.95 -18.75
CA THR A 57 -33.21 12.44 -18.58
C THR A 57 -34.20 13.54 -18.15
N ALA A 58 -33.78 14.44 -17.26
CA ALA A 58 -34.70 15.41 -16.66
C ALA A 58 -35.14 16.49 -17.66
N LEU A 59 -36.46 16.70 -17.77
CA LEU A 59 -37.05 17.61 -18.74
C LEU A 59 -37.04 19.07 -18.26
N ASP A 60 -37.04 19.31 -16.94
CA ASP A 60 -37.02 20.65 -16.34
C ASP A 60 -35.68 20.99 -15.67
N LEU A 61 -34.87 21.79 -16.38
CA LEU A 61 -33.59 22.29 -15.88
C LEU A 61 -33.70 23.16 -14.61
N GLN A 62 -34.86 23.75 -14.32
CA GLN A 62 -35.08 24.49 -13.08
C GLN A 62 -35.22 23.56 -11.88
N GLN A 63 -35.84 22.40 -12.05
CA GLN A 63 -35.90 21.36 -11.00
C GLN A 63 -34.49 20.85 -10.68
N LEU A 64 -33.66 20.61 -11.70
CA LEU A 64 -32.26 20.24 -11.48
C LEU A 64 -31.49 21.33 -10.72
N LYS A 65 -31.68 22.61 -11.08
CA LYS A 65 -31.07 23.74 -10.35
C LYS A 65 -31.55 23.81 -8.90
N ALA A 66 -32.82 23.56 -8.64
CA ALA A 66 -33.39 23.52 -7.30
C ALA A 66 -32.83 22.33 -6.49
N GLY A 67 -32.77 21.13 -7.08
CA GLY A 67 -32.19 19.96 -6.44
C GLY A 67 -30.72 20.12 -6.10
N ARG A 68 -29.93 20.72 -7.00
CA ARG A 68 -28.52 21.09 -6.69
C ARG A 68 -28.40 22.03 -5.49
N ARG A 69 -29.37 22.92 -5.27
CA ARG A 69 -29.36 23.83 -4.12
C ARG A 69 -29.72 23.09 -2.83
N LEU A 70 -30.71 22.19 -2.87
CA LEU A 70 -31.10 21.37 -1.72
C LEU A 70 -29.98 20.42 -1.29
N ALA A 71 -29.36 19.71 -2.24
CA ALA A 71 -28.24 18.81 -1.95
C ALA A 71 -27.03 19.57 -1.36
N ARG A 72 -26.68 20.74 -1.89
CA ARG A 72 -25.61 21.58 -1.32
C ARG A 72 -25.92 22.08 0.08
N ALA A 73 -27.19 22.37 0.37
CA ALA A 73 -27.63 22.86 1.67
C ALA A 73 -27.69 21.75 2.74
N GLY A 74 -27.38 20.49 2.41
CA GLY A 74 -27.51 19.37 3.33
C GLY A 74 -28.97 19.03 3.64
N SER A 75 -29.89 19.32 2.73
CA SER A 75 -31.33 19.07 2.93
C SER A 75 -31.73 17.61 2.67
N VAL A 76 -30.79 16.77 2.21
CA VAL A 76 -31.00 15.32 2.06
C VAL A 76 -30.61 14.65 3.37
N GLY A 77 -31.54 13.91 3.97
CA GLY A 77 -31.32 13.14 5.19
C GLY A 77 -30.46 11.89 4.96
N ALA A 78 -30.57 10.91 5.86
CA ALA A 78 -29.94 9.62 5.68
C ALA A 78 -30.43 8.95 4.38
N VAL A 79 -29.49 8.33 3.66
CA VAL A 79 -29.74 7.69 2.37
C VAL A 79 -29.73 6.18 2.56
N SER A 80 -30.84 5.52 2.26
CA SER A 80 -30.97 4.06 2.24
C SER A 80 -30.82 3.57 0.80
N VAL A 81 -29.92 2.60 0.59
CA VAL A 81 -29.64 1.98 -0.71
C VAL A 81 -29.96 0.50 -0.59
N ARG A 82 -30.77 0.00 -1.52
CA ARG A 82 -31.17 -1.41 -1.65
C ARG A 82 -31.22 -1.80 -3.13
N PRO A 83 -31.28 -3.10 -3.46
CA PRO A 83 -31.46 -3.56 -4.82
C PRO A 83 -32.57 -2.81 -5.57
N GLY A 84 -32.16 -2.18 -6.67
CA GLY A 84 -32.99 -1.41 -7.58
C GLY A 84 -33.55 -0.08 -7.06
N ARG A 85 -33.12 0.40 -5.88
CA ARG A 85 -33.69 1.62 -5.30
C ARG A 85 -32.81 2.31 -4.27
N VAL A 86 -32.73 3.63 -4.40
CA VAL A 86 -32.24 4.54 -3.35
C VAL A 86 -33.40 5.36 -2.77
N THR A 87 -33.41 5.58 -1.46
CA THR A 87 -34.43 6.34 -0.72
C THR A 87 -33.78 7.38 0.20
N ALA A 88 -34.34 8.59 0.25
CA ALA A 88 -34.06 9.55 1.32
C ALA A 88 -35.27 10.42 1.64
N VAL A 89 -35.27 11.00 2.85
CA VAL A 89 -36.16 12.13 3.18
C VAL A 89 -35.43 13.42 2.85
N VAL A 90 -36.05 14.26 2.02
CA VAL A 90 -35.49 15.54 1.57
C VAL A 90 -36.35 16.68 2.11
N GLY A 91 -35.72 17.60 2.84
CA GLY A 91 -36.35 18.81 3.31
C GLY A 91 -36.37 19.90 2.25
N ASP A 92 -37.45 20.68 2.22
CA ASP A 92 -37.54 21.92 1.46
C ASP A 92 -37.26 23.14 2.36
N ARG A 93 -36.99 24.29 1.76
CA ARG A 93 -36.72 25.55 2.46
C ARG A 93 -37.89 26.04 3.32
N GLY A 94 -39.11 25.64 2.98
CA GLY A 94 -40.33 25.94 3.74
C GLY A 94 -40.54 25.07 4.98
N GLY A 95 -39.66 24.10 5.26
CA GLY A 95 -39.78 23.17 6.39
C GLY A 95 -40.61 21.92 6.13
N ALA A 96 -41.23 21.80 4.95
CA ALA A 96 -41.83 20.54 4.50
C ALA A 96 -40.76 19.50 4.18
N VAL A 97 -41.08 18.21 4.39
CA VAL A 97 -40.19 17.10 4.06
C VAL A 97 -40.91 16.11 3.14
N TYR A 98 -40.18 15.59 2.16
CA TYR A 98 -40.71 14.65 1.18
C TYR A 98 -39.85 13.39 1.13
N ARG A 99 -40.50 12.23 1.06
CA ARG A 99 -39.82 11.00 0.71
C ARG A 99 -39.52 11.01 -0.79
N ALA A 100 -38.24 10.88 -1.13
CA ALA A 100 -37.77 10.73 -2.50
C ALA A 100 -37.17 9.33 -2.66
N ASP A 101 -37.60 8.64 -3.70
CA ASP A 101 -37.09 7.37 -4.15
C ASP A 101 -36.58 7.55 -5.60
N VAL A 102 -35.43 6.98 -5.92
CA VAL A 102 -34.93 6.86 -7.30
C VAL A 102 -34.67 5.38 -7.56
N LEU A 103 -35.28 4.84 -8.61
CA LEU A 103 -35.16 3.44 -8.96
C LEU A 103 -34.19 3.29 -10.14
N LEU A 104 -33.52 2.14 -10.16
CA LEU A 104 -32.65 1.70 -11.23
C LEU A 104 -32.93 0.21 -11.48
N GLN A 105 -32.91 -0.22 -12.73
CA GLN A 105 -33.12 -1.63 -13.03
C GLN A 105 -31.97 -2.49 -12.49
N GLN A 106 -32.32 -3.57 -11.81
CA GLN A 106 -31.36 -4.58 -11.36
C GLN A 106 -30.89 -5.42 -12.55
N LEU A 107 -29.64 -5.87 -12.49
CA LEU A 107 -29.14 -6.87 -13.43
C LEU A 107 -29.78 -8.22 -13.09
N SER A 108 -30.07 -8.99 -14.13
CA SER A 108 -30.44 -10.40 -14.01
C SER A 108 -29.25 -11.25 -13.56
N GLU A 109 -29.54 -12.45 -13.04
CA GLU A 109 -28.50 -13.42 -12.66
C GLU A 109 -27.53 -13.70 -13.81
N GLU A 110 -28.04 -13.84 -15.04
CA GLU A 110 -27.22 -14.06 -16.24
C GLU A 110 -26.30 -12.87 -16.58
N GLU A 111 -26.75 -11.65 -16.33
CA GLU A 111 -25.93 -10.43 -16.52
C GLU A 111 -24.86 -10.32 -15.43
N TRP A 112 -25.19 -10.70 -14.19
CA TRP A 112 -24.23 -10.79 -13.09
C TRP A 112 -23.15 -11.85 -13.34
N ASP A 113 -23.54 -13.03 -13.81
CA ASP A 113 -22.60 -14.09 -14.19
C ASP A 113 -21.62 -13.62 -15.27
N ARG A 114 -22.13 -12.93 -16.29
CA ARG A 114 -21.30 -12.34 -17.35
C ARG A 114 -20.34 -11.30 -16.80
N PHE A 115 -20.84 -10.34 -16.01
CA PHE A 115 -20.02 -9.30 -15.38
C PHE A 115 -18.89 -9.88 -14.53
N LEU A 116 -19.21 -10.89 -13.73
CA LEU A 116 -18.26 -11.55 -12.84
C LEU A 116 -17.22 -12.37 -13.61
N GLY A 117 -17.60 -12.99 -14.73
CA GLY A 117 -16.66 -13.60 -15.67
C GLY A 117 -15.60 -12.60 -16.15
N MET A 118 -16.02 -11.45 -16.68
CA MET A 118 -15.10 -10.40 -17.16
C MET A 118 -14.26 -9.77 -16.04
N ALA A 119 -14.82 -9.69 -14.83
CA ALA A 119 -14.07 -9.19 -13.68
C ALA A 119 -12.92 -10.13 -13.28
N VAL A 120 -13.08 -11.45 -13.40
CA VAL A 120 -12.03 -12.42 -13.05
C VAL A 120 -11.00 -12.66 -14.15
N GLU A 121 -11.28 -12.27 -15.40
CA GLU A 121 -10.32 -12.38 -16.52
C GLU A 121 -9.02 -11.62 -16.28
N ARG A 122 -9.06 -10.55 -15.48
CA ARG A 122 -7.88 -9.74 -15.14
C ARG A 122 -7.84 -9.47 -13.64
N ALA A 123 -6.78 -9.94 -12.96
CA ALA A 123 -6.58 -9.67 -11.53
C ALA A 123 -6.59 -8.17 -11.19
N GLY A 124 -6.18 -7.31 -12.13
CA GLY A 124 -6.23 -5.86 -11.98
C GLY A 124 -7.65 -5.29 -11.83
N HIS A 125 -8.67 -5.92 -12.42
CA HIS A 125 -10.06 -5.50 -12.24
C HIS A 125 -10.53 -5.72 -10.79
N ILE A 126 -10.19 -6.89 -10.22
CA ILE A 126 -10.52 -7.23 -8.83
C ILE A 126 -9.79 -6.29 -7.86
N ALA A 127 -8.49 -6.07 -8.08
CA ALA A 127 -7.69 -5.16 -7.25
C ALA A 127 -8.27 -3.75 -7.23
N ALA A 128 -8.62 -3.20 -8.40
CA ALA A 128 -9.23 -1.88 -8.50
C ALA A 128 -10.59 -1.79 -7.77
N LEU A 129 -11.44 -2.82 -7.86
CA LEU A 129 -12.69 -2.87 -7.10
C LEU A 129 -12.45 -2.89 -5.58
N LEU A 130 -11.45 -3.64 -5.10
CA LEU A 130 -11.05 -3.67 -3.69
C LEU A 130 -10.54 -2.29 -3.21
N ASP A 131 -9.86 -1.56 -4.08
CA ASP A 131 -9.42 -0.17 -3.86
C ASP A 131 -10.56 0.86 -4.00
N ARG A 132 -11.81 0.40 -4.15
CA ARG A 132 -13.02 1.23 -4.33
C ARG A 132 -12.98 2.09 -5.59
N GLU A 133 -12.36 1.58 -6.64
CA GLU A 133 -12.36 2.18 -7.97
C GLU A 133 -13.21 1.35 -8.94
N MET A 134 -13.93 2.03 -9.85
CA MET A 134 -14.63 1.35 -10.95
C MET A 134 -13.69 1.28 -12.17
N PRO A 135 -13.24 0.08 -12.60
CA PRO A 135 -12.33 -0.03 -13.74
C PRO A 135 -13.06 0.36 -15.04
N PRO A 136 -12.58 1.36 -15.80
CA PRO A 136 -13.22 1.77 -17.05
C PRO A 136 -13.35 0.63 -18.07
N HIS A 137 -12.26 -0.13 -18.26
CA HIS A 137 -12.22 -1.23 -19.22
C HIS A 137 -13.19 -2.35 -18.86
N LEU A 138 -13.35 -2.70 -17.57
CA LEU A 138 -14.35 -3.67 -17.13
C LEU A 138 -15.77 -3.23 -17.51
N VAL A 139 -16.10 -1.95 -17.32
CA VAL A 139 -17.43 -1.44 -17.64
C VAL A 139 -17.66 -1.32 -19.15
N GLU A 140 -16.62 -0.96 -19.91
CA GLU A 140 -16.66 -0.92 -21.38
C GLU A 140 -16.86 -2.32 -21.97
N ASP A 141 -16.08 -3.30 -21.50
CA ASP A 141 -16.19 -4.71 -21.89
C ASP A 141 -17.57 -5.27 -21.51
N ALA A 142 -18.07 -4.93 -20.31
CA ALA A 142 -19.39 -5.32 -19.86
C ALA A 142 -20.52 -4.75 -20.73
N ALA A 143 -20.45 -3.46 -21.08
CA ALA A 143 -21.41 -2.84 -21.97
C ALA A 143 -21.39 -3.47 -23.37
N ALA A 144 -20.19 -3.77 -23.91
CA ALA A 144 -20.05 -4.49 -25.18
C ALA A 144 -20.67 -5.90 -25.15
N ALA A 145 -20.66 -6.56 -23.98
CA ALA A 145 -21.32 -7.82 -23.72
C ALA A 145 -22.82 -7.70 -23.34
N GLY A 146 -23.39 -6.51 -23.46
CA GLY A 146 -24.80 -6.23 -23.18
C GLY A 146 -25.15 -6.14 -21.69
N VAL A 147 -24.16 -5.93 -20.82
CA VAL A 147 -24.35 -5.68 -19.38
C VAL A 147 -24.12 -4.20 -19.09
N GLU A 148 -25.20 -3.43 -19.05
CA GLU A 148 -25.17 -1.99 -18.78
C GLU A 148 -25.10 -1.72 -17.28
N LEU A 149 -23.89 -1.57 -16.74
CA LEU A 149 -23.70 -1.35 -15.30
C LEU A 149 -24.07 0.08 -14.87
N LEU A 150 -23.66 1.09 -15.62
CA LEU A 150 -23.99 2.49 -15.35
C LEU A 150 -25.33 2.87 -15.99
N PRO A 151 -26.11 3.78 -15.39
CA PRO A 151 -27.37 4.22 -15.99
C PRO A 151 -27.11 5.08 -17.23
N GLY A 152 -27.96 4.93 -18.23
CA GLY A 152 -28.13 5.81 -19.38
C GLY A 152 -29.31 6.78 -19.24
N ILE A 153 -29.67 7.40 -20.36
CA ILE A 153 -30.84 8.29 -20.42
C ILE A 153 -32.13 7.48 -20.25
N GLY A 154 -32.98 7.88 -19.30
CA GLY A 154 -34.26 7.24 -18.99
C GLY A 154 -34.20 6.11 -17.96
N ASP A 155 -33.00 5.67 -17.55
CA ASP A 155 -32.86 4.53 -16.64
C ASP A 155 -33.15 4.87 -15.16
N LEU A 156 -33.05 6.15 -14.82
CA LEU A 156 -33.32 6.63 -13.46
C LEU A 156 -34.80 7.00 -13.32
N GLU A 157 -35.57 6.16 -12.64
CA GLU A 157 -37.01 6.43 -12.44
C GLU A 157 -37.25 7.21 -11.13
N PRO A 158 -37.77 8.45 -11.17
CA PRO A 158 -38.10 9.21 -9.98
C PRO A 158 -39.45 8.79 -9.38
N ARG A 159 -39.51 8.63 -8.05
CA ARG A 159 -40.78 8.58 -7.30
C ARG A 159 -40.67 9.48 -6.09
N CYS A 160 -41.59 10.44 -5.94
CA CYS A 160 -41.55 11.38 -4.82
C CYS A 160 -42.94 11.67 -4.29
N GLY A 161 -43.06 11.82 -2.97
CA GLY A 161 -44.31 12.22 -2.31
C GLY A 161 -44.75 13.67 -2.58
N CYS A 162 -44.08 14.39 -3.49
CA CYS A 162 -44.48 15.73 -3.95
C CYS A 162 -45.36 15.68 -5.23
N ASP A 163 -45.76 14.49 -5.68
CA ASP A 163 -46.64 14.24 -6.82
C ASP A 163 -46.14 14.82 -8.17
N ALA A 164 -44.83 15.00 -8.30
CA ALA A 164 -44.20 15.37 -9.57
C ALA A 164 -44.15 14.15 -10.52
N TRP A 165 -44.39 14.40 -11.80
CA TRP A 165 -44.43 13.37 -12.86
C TRP A 165 -43.05 13.07 -13.48
N ASP A 166 -42.04 13.87 -13.17
CA ASP A 166 -40.64 13.74 -13.60
C ASP A 166 -39.71 14.06 -12.41
N HIS A 167 -38.40 14.09 -12.61
CA HIS A 167 -37.40 14.50 -11.64
C HIS A 167 -37.73 15.89 -11.05
N CYS A 168 -38.20 15.89 -9.81
CA CYS A 168 -38.41 17.10 -9.03
C CYS A 168 -37.11 17.52 -8.32
N ALA A 169 -37.14 18.68 -7.66
CA ALA A 169 -36.02 19.13 -6.84
C ALA A 169 -35.56 18.08 -5.80
N HIS A 170 -36.46 17.26 -5.24
CA HIS A 170 -36.13 16.27 -4.22
C HIS A 170 -35.40 15.04 -4.78
N THR A 171 -35.91 14.43 -5.86
CA THR A 171 -35.25 13.26 -6.48
C THR A 171 -33.95 13.68 -7.16
N ALA A 172 -33.90 14.88 -7.77
CA ALA A 172 -32.65 15.45 -8.26
C ALA A 172 -31.64 15.66 -7.12
N ALA A 173 -32.06 16.20 -5.97
CA ALA A 173 -31.18 16.34 -4.80
C ALA A 173 -30.64 15.00 -4.31
N LEU A 174 -31.49 13.95 -4.29
CA LEU A 174 -31.09 12.59 -3.96
C LEU A 174 -30.05 12.06 -4.97
N CYS A 175 -30.25 12.23 -6.28
CA CYS A 175 -29.27 11.80 -7.28
C CYS A 175 -27.93 12.54 -7.16
N TYR A 176 -27.94 13.85 -6.88
CA TYR A 176 -26.70 14.59 -6.60
C TYR A 176 -26.00 14.12 -5.33
N GLN A 177 -26.78 13.72 -4.32
CA GLN A 177 -26.23 13.18 -3.09
C GLN A 177 -25.67 11.77 -3.30
N LEU A 178 -26.33 10.93 -4.10
CA LEU A 178 -25.85 9.60 -4.43
C LEU A 178 -24.56 9.65 -5.25
N ALA A 179 -24.41 10.60 -6.18
CA ALA A 179 -23.16 10.76 -6.94
C ALA A 179 -21.93 10.93 -6.03
N ARG A 180 -22.10 11.61 -4.88
CA ARG A 180 -21.04 11.76 -3.87
C ARG A 180 -20.79 10.48 -3.08
N LEU A 181 -21.81 9.64 -2.88
CA LEU A 181 -21.65 8.34 -2.25
C LEU A 181 -20.95 7.37 -3.20
N LEU A 182 -21.31 7.41 -4.48
CA LEU A 182 -20.64 6.65 -5.54
C LEU A 182 -19.16 7.01 -5.67
N ASP A 183 -18.80 8.29 -5.55
CA ASP A 183 -17.40 8.73 -5.51
C ASP A 183 -16.59 8.12 -4.34
N GLN A 184 -17.25 7.79 -3.23
CA GLN A 184 -16.60 7.21 -2.05
C GLN A 184 -16.61 5.67 -2.08
N ASP A 185 -17.62 5.09 -2.72
CA ASP A 185 -17.84 3.65 -2.71
C ASP A 185 -18.64 3.21 -3.97
N PRO A 186 -17.98 2.59 -4.96
CA PRO A 186 -18.65 2.07 -6.15
C PRO A 186 -19.56 0.87 -5.87
N PHE A 187 -19.40 0.15 -4.75
CA PHE A 187 -20.29 -0.95 -4.39
C PHE A 187 -21.72 -0.49 -4.11
N VAL A 188 -21.94 0.82 -3.89
CA VAL A 188 -23.28 1.41 -3.85
C VAL A 188 -24.01 1.19 -5.18
N LEU A 189 -23.33 1.31 -6.31
CA LEU A 189 -23.92 1.02 -7.62
C LEU A 189 -24.22 -0.47 -7.79
N LEU A 190 -23.28 -1.31 -7.38
CA LEU A 190 -23.39 -2.78 -7.48
C LEU A 190 -24.57 -3.29 -6.63
N LEU A 191 -24.74 -2.74 -5.43
CA LEU A 191 -25.89 -2.99 -4.57
C LEU A 191 -27.19 -2.55 -5.24
N MET A 192 -27.23 -1.35 -5.83
CA MET A 192 -28.40 -0.92 -6.61
C MET A 192 -28.68 -1.81 -7.82
N ARG A 193 -27.65 -2.43 -8.41
CA ARG A 193 -27.77 -3.41 -9.50
C ARG A 193 -28.11 -4.82 -9.03
N GLY A 194 -28.18 -5.07 -7.73
CA GLY A 194 -28.69 -6.31 -7.14
C GLY A 194 -27.67 -7.19 -6.42
N ARG A 195 -26.42 -6.74 -6.24
CA ARG A 195 -25.41 -7.50 -5.48
C ARG A 195 -24.72 -6.68 -4.42
N GLY A 196 -24.84 -7.14 -3.17
CA GLY A 196 -24.12 -6.60 -2.02
C GLY A 196 -22.63 -6.87 -2.09
N GLU A 197 -21.85 -6.06 -1.38
CA GLU A 197 -20.38 -6.06 -1.40
C GLU A 197 -19.81 -7.43 -1.02
N ARG A 198 -20.27 -8.03 0.07
CA ARG A 198 -19.75 -9.31 0.55
C ARG A 198 -20.04 -10.45 -0.42
N VAL A 199 -21.29 -10.58 -0.86
CA VAL A 199 -21.71 -11.59 -1.84
C VAL A 199 -20.89 -11.48 -3.12
N LEU A 200 -20.71 -10.25 -3.62
CA LEU A 200 -19.93 -10.00 -4.84
C LEU A 200 -18.47 -10.41 -4.68
N LEU A 201 -17.83 -10.06 -3.55
CA LEU A 201 -16.42 -10.38 -3.29
C LEU A 201 -16.22 -11.89 -3.10
N ASP A 202 -17.11 -12.57 -2.38
CA ASP A 202 -17.09 -14.02 -2.21
C ASP A 202 -17.20 -14.73 -3.56
N GLU A 203 -18.13 -14.26 -4.41
CA GLU A 203 -18.32 -14.78 -5.77
C GLU A 203 -17.11 -14.56 -6.68
N LEU A 204 -16.45 -13.40 -6.60
CA LEU A 204 -15.21 -13.12 -7.32
C LEU A 204 -14.06 -14.02 -6.85
N GLN A 205 -13.93 -14.23 -5.54
CA GLN A 205 -12.90 -15.10 -4.97
C GLN A 205 -13.07 -16.55 -5.43
N VAL A 206 -14.30 -17.09 -5.36
CA VAL A 206 -14.61 -18.45 -5.82
C VAL A 206 -14.27 -18.62 -7.30
N ARG A 207 -14.69 -17.68 -8.15
CA ARG A 207 -14.42 -17.73 -9.60
C ARG A 207 -12.93 -17.56 -9.93
N SER A 208 -12.20 -16.70 -9.20
CA SER A 208 -10.76 -16.54 -9.38
C SER A 208 -9.98 -17.81 -9.07
N VAL A 209 -10.31 -18.51 -7.97
CA VAL A 209 -9.69 -19.79 -7.61
C VAL A 209 -10.02 -20.88 -8.63
N ALA A 210 -11.27 -20.92 -9.12
CA ALA A 210 -11.68 -21.86 -10.15
C ALA A 210 -10.94 -21.61 -11.48
N SER A 211 -10.78 -20.35 -11.90
CA SER A 211 -10.04 -19.97 -13.10
C SER A 211 -8.54 -20.32 -13.00
N ALA A 212 -7.91 -20.07 -11.85
CA ALA A 212 -6.52 -20.44 -11.61
C ALA A 212 -6.32 -21.97 -11.62
N SER A 213 -7.33 -22.73 -11.17
CA SER A 213 -7.29 -24.20 -11.17
C SER A 213 -7.55 -24.79 -12.57
N ALA A 214 -8.43 -24.18 -13.36
CA ALA A 214 -8.71 -24.57 -14.74
C ALA A 214 -7.53 -24.30 -15.68
N GLY A 215 -6.84 -23.16 -15.52
CA GLY A 215 -5.62 -22.85 -16.28
C GLY A 215 -4.49 -23.86 -16.07
N SER A 216 -4.46 -24.56 -14.92
CA SER A 216 -3.44 -25.58 -14.66
C SER A 216 -3.69 -26.95 -15.31
N ALA A 217 -4.87 -27.19 -15.92
CA ALA A 217 -5.25 -28.48 -16.47
C ALA A 217 -5.23 -28.56 -18.01
N ASP A 218 -5.29 -27.43 -18.72
CA ASP A 218 -5.37 -27.38 -20.20
C ASP A 218 -4.10 -26.78 -20.88
N GLU A 219 -3.06 -26.40 -20.13
CA GLU A 219 -1.78 -25.84 -20.65
C GLU A 219 -0.79 -26.88 -21.24
N GLU A 220 -1.26 -28.00 -21.81
CA GLU A 220 -0.41 -28.90 -22.62
C GLU A 220 -0.87 -29.07 -24.09
N ALA A 221 -1.83 -28.30 -24.60
CA ALA A 221 -2.17 -28.37 -26.02
C ALA A 221 -2.62 -27.02 -26.64
N ASP A 222 -1.72 -26.43 -27.43
CA ASP A 222 -2.01 -25.55 -28.58
C ASP A 222 -2.83 -24.27 -28.33
N GLU A 223 -2.37 -23.39 -27.42
CA GLU A 223 -2.65 -21.96 -27.52
C GLU A 223 -1.34 -21.17 -27.57
N GLU A 224 -1.05 -20.55 -28.72
CA GLU A 224 -0.04 -19.49 -28.80
C GLU A 224 -0.44 -18.36 -27.84
N PRO A 225 0.48 -17.86 -27.00
CA PRO A 225 0.17 -16.83 -26.03
C PRO A 225 -0.32 -15.59 -26.78
N VAL A 226 -1.53 -15.13 -26.48
CA VAL A 226 -1.91 -13.74 -26.73
C VAL A 226 -1.00 -12.89 -25.85
N ASP A 227 0.05 -12.33 -26.47
CA ASP A 227 0.86 -11.27 -25.91
C ASP A 227 -0.09 -10.17 -25.41
N ALA A 228 -0.32 -10.14 -24.10
CA ALA A 228 -0.56 -8.87 -23.46
C ALA A 228 0.76 -8.12 -23.57
N ASP A 229 0.94 -7.43 -24.70
CA ASP A 229 2.07 -6.53 -24.91
C ASP A 229 2.04 -5.52 -23.76
N GLY A 230 2.80 -5.82 -22.71
CA GLY A 230 3.12 -4.85 -21.68
C GLY A 230 3.71 -3.64 -22.40
N VAL A 231 3.26 -2.45 -22.04
CA VAL A 231 3.89 -1.24 -22.59
C VAL A 231 5.35 -1.25 -22.16
N ASP A 232 6.27 -1.16 -23.13
CA ASP A 232 7.70 -1.12 -22.82
C ASP A 232 7.96 0.03 -21.83
N ALA A 233 8.67 -0.27 -20.73
CA ALA A 233 8.90 0.71 -19.66
C ALA A 233 9.60 1.97 -20.18
N THR A 234 10.42 1.85 -21.23
CA THR A 234 11.08 2.96 -21.91
C THR A 234 10.07 3.79 -22.71
N GLU A 235 9.14 3.16 -23.41
CA GLU A 235 8.06 3.83 -24.14
C GLU A 235 7.11 4.58 -23.19
N ALA A 236 6.70 3.92 -22.11
CA ALA A 236 5.88 4.54 -21.07
C ALA A 236 6.60 5.73 -20.41
N PHE A 237 7.90 5.61 -20.13
CA PHE A 237 8.72 6.71 -19.60
C PHE A 237 8.86 7.86 -20.61
N ALA A 238 9.03 7.56 -21.90
CA ALA A 238 9.12 8.57 -22.96
C ALA A 238 7.79 9.34 -23.15
N ALA A 239 6.65 8.68 -22.93
CA ALA A 239 5.33 9.30 -22.91
C ALA A 239 5.07 10.17 -21.67
N GLY A 240 6.00 10.25 -20.72
CA GLY A 240 5.83 10.99 -19.46
C GLY A 240 5.47 12.49 -19.61
N SER A 241 5.75 13.09 -20.77
CA SER A 241 5.40 14.50 -21.06
C SER A 241 3.90 14.76 -21.27
N ILE A 242 3.10 13.73 -21.54
CA ILE A 242 1.63 13.82 -21.70
C ILE A 242 0.86 13.33 -20.48
N LEU A 243 1.56 12.84 -19.45
CA LEU A 243 0.95 12.39 -18.20
C LEU A 243 0.65 13.59 -17.28
N PRO A 244 -0.39 13.51 -16.43
CA PRO A 244 -0.61 14.51 -15.40
C PRO A 244 0.63 14.63 -14.48
N PRO A 245 0.85 15.80 -13.87
CA PRO A 245 1.96 15.96 -12.94
C PRO A 245 1.85 14.95 -11.80
N LEU A 246 2.98 14.41 -11.36
CA LEU A 246 3.01 13.52 -10.20
C LEU A 246 2.40 14.24 -8.98
N PRO A 247 1.70 13.50 -8.10
CA PRO A 247 1.23 14.07 -6.85
C PRO A 247 2.41 14.64 -6.05
N ALA A 248 2.12 15.64 -5.23
CA ALA A 248 3.12 16.17 -4.31
C ALA A 248 3.64 15.04 -3.41
N ALA A 249 4.95 15.06 -3.14
CA ALA A 249 5.58 14.08 -2.29
C ALA A 249 4.93 14.08 -0.88
N PRO A 250 4.72 12.89 -0.28
CA PRO A 250 4.12 12.80 1.04
C PRO A 250 5.04 13.45 2.09
N PRO A 251 4.48 13.99 3.20
CA PRO A 251 5.28 14.46 4.31
C PRO A 251 6.02 13.30 4.98
N VAL A 252 7.23 13.56 5.50
CA VAL A 252 7.98 12.59 6.31
C VAL A 252 7.27 12.41 7.66
N PRO A 253 6.87 11.19 8.04
CA PRO A 253 6.38 10.90 9.40
C PRO A 253 7.46 11.19 10.44
N SER A 254 7.10 11.55 11.67
CA SER A 254 8.09 11.84 12.73
C SER A 254 8.88 10.60 13.17
N GLU A 255 8.30 9.41 13.01
CA GLU A 255 8.88 8.13 13.40
C GLU A 255 8.48 7.02 12.42
N ALA A 256 9.18 5.90 12.50
CA ALA A 256 8.83 4.71 11.75
C ALA A 256 7.44 4.19 12.15
N GLY A 257 6.71 3.62 11.18
CA GLY A 257 5.38 3.07 11.45
C GLY A 257 5.42 1.92 12.45
N PRO A 258 4.37 1.75 13.28
CA PRO A 258 4.30 0.63 14.21
C PRO A 258 4.15 -0.69 13.44
N VAL A 259 4.76 -1.74 13.98
CA VAL A 259 4.56 -3.11 13.48
C VAL A 259 3.29 -3.66 14.13
N PRO A 260 2.37 -4.28 13.37
CA PRO A 260 1.24 -4.98 13.98
C PRO A 260 1.77 -6.10 14.87
N SER A 261 1.17 -6.26 16.05
CA SER A 261 1.46 -7.44 16.86
C SER A 261 0.95 -8.68 16.14
N LEU A 262 1.80 -9.68 16.05
CA LEU A 262 1.51 -10.99 15.49
C LEU A 262 1.11 -11.99 16.59
N ASP A 263 0.98 -11.52 17.83
CA ASP A 263 0.37 -12.27 18.93
C ASP A 263 -1.14 -12.33 18.71
N THR A 264 -1.59 -13.45 18.15
CA THR A 264 -3.00 -13.70 17.85
C THR A 264 -3.45 -14.98 18.57
N ASP A 265 -4.77 -15.18 18.71
CA ASP A 265 -5.33 -16.43 19.26
C ASP A 265 -5.10 -17.66 18.35
N THR A 266 -4.40 -17.49 17.23
CA THR A 266 -4.07 -18.56 16.28
C THR A 266 -2.62 -19.00 16.46
N GLU A 267 -2.40 -20.30 16.63
CA GLU A 267 -1.05 -20.85 16.75
C GLU A 267 -0.25 -20.66 15.44
N PRO A 268 0.99 -20.15 15.50
CA PRO A 268 1.78 -19.89 14.30
C PRO A 268 2.18 -21.21 13.61
N PRO A 269 2.38 -21.21 12.27
CA PRO A 269 2.85 -22.38 11.55
C PRO A 269 4.18 -22.91 12.09
N THR A 270 4.35 -24.23 12.12
CA THR A 270 5.57 -24.89 12.60
C THR A 270 6.84 -24.29 11.97
N GLY A 271 7.80 -23.89 12.82
CA GLY A 271 9.06 -23.29 12.37
C GLY A 271 9.03 -21.77 12.22
N THR A 272 7.88 -21.14 12.48
CA THR A 272 7.74 -19.68 12.47
C THR A 272 8.07 -19.10 13.83
N ASP A 273 9.00 -18.16 13.85
CA ASP A 273 9.38 -17.44 15.06
C ASP A 273 8.74 -16.05 15.03
N VAL A 274 7.65 -15.90 15.80
CA VAL A 274 6.82 -14.69 15.80
C VAL A 274 7.63 -13.47 16.24
N ALA A 275 8.43 -13.60 17.29
CA ALA A 275 9.28 -12.51 17.79
C ALA A 275 10.37 -12.12 16.78
N ALA A 276 10.94 -13.09 16.05
CA ALA A 276 11.86 -12.78 14.94
C ALA A 276 11.17 -12.00 13.81
N LEU A 277 9.93 -12.38 13.46
CA LEU A 277 9.16 -11.70 12.41
C LEU A 277 8.76 -10.28 12.81
N GLU A 278 8.29 -10.08 14.04
CA GLU A 278 7.99 -8.76 14.57
C GLU A 278 9.24 -7.86 14.58
N PHE A 279 10.38 -8.41 14.98
CA PHE A 279 11.67 -7.73 14.90
C PHE A 279 12.02 -7.34 13.46
N LEU A 280 11.91 -8.27 12.49
CA LEU A 280 12.16 -7.97 11.07
C LEU A 280 11.20 -6.90 10.54
N GLY A 281 9.92 -6.95 10.92
CA GLY A 281 8.94 -5.92 10.61
C GLY A 281 9.35 -4.55 11.14
N ALA A 282 9.87 -4.48 12.37
CA ALA A 282 10.32 -3.23 12.98
C ALA A 282 11.55 -2.67 12.27
N ARG A 283 12.48 -3.55 11.87
CA ARG A 283 13.65 -3.17 11.07
C ARG A 283 13.27 -2.70 9.67
N ALA A 284 12.29 -3.33 9.04
CA ALA A 284 11.76 -2.92 7.73
C ALA A 284 11.08 -1.55 7.82
N ALA A 285 10.26 -1.30 8.85
CA ALA A 285 9.62 -0.01 9.07
C ALA A 285 10.64 1.11 9.32
N ALA A 286 11.67 0.85 10.14
CA ALA A 286 12.76 1.80 10.39
C ALA A 286 13.55 2.11 9.11
N GLU A 287 13.82 1.09 8.29
CA GLU A 287 14.53 1.26 7.03
C GLU A 287 13.70 2.03 6.00
N ALA A 288 12.41 1.73 5.87
CA ALA A 288 11.50 2.47 4.99
C ALA A 288 11.40 3.95 5.39
N HIS A 289 11.33 4.24 6.69
CA HIS A 289 11.34 5.62 7.22
C HIS A 289 12.65 6.35 6.86
N ARG A 290 13.79 5.69 7.04
CA ARG A 290 15.11 6.22 6.67
C ARG A 290 15.19 6.50 5.17
N MET A 291 14.77 5.55 4.33
CA MET A 291 14.76 5.68 2.87
C MET A 291 13.86 6.81 2.40
N LEU A 292 12.66 6.94 2.97
CA LEU A 292 11.75 8.05 2.65
C LEU A 292 12.36 9.40 3.05
N THR A 293 12.96 9.47 4.23
CA THR A 293 13.62 10.69 4.71
C THR A 293 14.75 11.10 3.77
N ASP A 294 15.59 10.15 3.33
CA ASP A 294 16.68 10.43 2.38
C ASP A 294 16.16 10.80 0.99
N ALA A 295 15.13 10.11 0.49
CA ALA A 295 14.51 10.37 -0.81
C ALA A 295 13.93 11.78 -0.93
N LEU A 296 13.53 12.37 0.20
CA LEU A 296 12.98 13.73 0.27
C LEU A 296 14.05 14.80 0.52
N THR A 297 15.33 14.42 0.65
CA THR A 297 16.43 15.39 0.71
C THR A 297 16.70 16.01 -0.66
N ALA A 298 17.00 17.31 -0.67
CA ALA A 298 17.28 18.02 -1.92
C ALA A 298 18.50 17.42 -2.65
N GLY A 299 18.36 17.14 -3.94
CA GLY A 299 19.41 16.56 -4.77
C GLY A 299 19.58 15.06 -4.59
N HIS A 300 18.64 14.36 -3.94
CA HIS A 300 18.63 12.89 -3.88
C HIS A 300 18.58 12.29 -5.29
N GLU A 301 17.85 12.92 -6.22
CA GLU A 301 17.74 12.52 -7.63
C GLU A 301 19.06 12.52 -8.39
N LEU A 302 20.09 13.19 -7.86
CA LEU A 302 21.44 13.22 -8.44
C LEU A 302 22.39 12.18 -7.82
N ARG A 303 21.96 11.47 -6.77
CA ARG A 303 22.76 10.46 -6.09
C ARG A 303 22.60 9.12 -6.78
N ALA A 304 23.68 8.35 -6.83
CA ALA A 304 23.60 6.97 -7.28
C ALA A 304 22.77 6.15 -6.27
N PRO A 305 21.95 5.19 -6.74
CA PRO A 305 21.26 4.27 -5.85
C PRO A 305 22.28 3.50 -4.99
N ALA A 306 21.91 3.25 -3.74
CA ALA A 306 22.75 2.47 -2.84
C ALA A 306 22.89 1.04 -3.38
N GLU A 307 24.10 0.49 -3.29
CA GLU A 307 24.34 -0.92 -3.60
C GLU A 307 23.62 -1.82 -2.61
N GLU A 308 23.14 -2.96 -3.08
CA GLU A 308 22.48 -3.95 -2.25
C GLU A 308 23.47 -4.53 -1.22
N LEU A 309 23.02 -4.67 0.02
CA LEU A 309 23.86 -5.18 1.10
C LEU A 309 24.08 -6.68 0.93
N MET A 310 25.32 -7.12 1.14
CA MET A 310 25.61 -8.54 1.27
C MET A 310 25.00 -9.08 2.56
N ILE A 311 24.66 -10.38 2.60
CA ILE A 311 24.01 -11.04 3.76
C ILE A 311 24.74 -10.74 5.09
N HIS A 312 26.07 -10.79 5.10
CA HIS A 312 26.86 -10.54 6.31
C HIS A 312 26.85 -9.08 6.76
N GLN A 313 26.61 -8.13 5.85
CA GLN A 313 26.46 -6.70 6.15
C GLN A 313 25.04 -6.43 6.64
N ASP A 314 24.05 -7.06 6.00
CA ASP A 314 22.66 -6.95 6.39
C ASP A 314 22.41 -7.49 7.81
N ALA A 315 23.06 -8.60 8.18
CA ALA A 315 23.03 -9.13 9.53
C ALA A 315 23.54 -8.11 10.58
N VAL A 316 24.56 -7.32 10.25
CA VAL A 316 25.08 -6.25 11.11
C VAL A 316 24.09 -5.08 11.19
N ARG A 317 23.51 -4.66 10.06
CA ARG A 317 22.44 -3.65 10.00
C ARG A 317 21.23 -4.03 10.84
N LEU A 318 20.84 -5.31 10.80
CA LEU A 318 19.77 -5.86 11.63
C LEU A 318 20.17 -5.82 13.10
N ALA A 319 21.37 -6.30 13.45
CA ALA A 319 21.87 -6.32 14.83
C ALA A 319 22.01 -4.92 15.46
N ALA A 320 22.25 -3.87 14.67
CA ALA A 320 22.23 -2.49 15.13
C ALA A 320 20.84 -2.02 15.62
N GLY A 321 19.78 -2.79 15.33
CA GLY A 321 18.43 -2.56 15.82
C GLY A 321 18.16 -3.02 17.26
N ALA A 322 19.20 -3.35 18.03
CA ALA A 322 19.10 -3.85 19.40
C ALA A 322 18.14 -5.06 19.55
N PRO A 323 18.39 -6.17 18.82
CA PRO A 323 17.59 -7.38 18.93
C PRO A 323 17.66 -7.99 20.34
N GLU A 324 16.69 -8.84 20.65
CA GLU A 324 16.81 -9.75 21.80
C GLU A 324 18.06 -10.62 21.69
N ALA A 325 18.59 -11.05 22.84
CA ALA A 325 19.89 -11.75 22.90
C ALA A 325 19.97 -13.00 22.02
N TRP A 326 18.88 -13.77 21.90
CA TRP A 326 18.86 -14.98 21.09
C TRP A 326 18.74 -14.67 19.59
N ILE A 327 18.03 -13.60 19.19
CA ILE A 327 18.01 -13.10 17.81
C ILE A 327 19.42 -12.60 17.44
N GLY A 328 20.06 -11.86 18.34
CA GLY A 328 21.45 -11.42 18.19
C GLY A 328 22.42 -12.60 18.00
N ALA A 329 22.23 -13.69 18.75
CA ALA A 329 23.02 -14.91 18.58
C ALA A 329 22.81 -15.56 17.20
N ARG A 330 21.55 -15.64 16.71
CA ARG A 330 21.24 -16.15 15.36
C ARG A 330 21.86 -15.27 14.27
N LEU A 331 21.83 -13.95 14.43
CA LEU A 331 22.46 -13.01 13.49
C LEU A 331 23.99 -13.16 13.50
N ALA A 332 24.60 -13.33 14.67
CA ALA A 332 26.04 -13.57 14.79
C ALA A 332 26.44 -14.84 14.03
N GLU A 333 25.77 -15.96 14.31
CA GLU A 333 25.98 -17.25 13.64
C GLU A 333 25.79 -17.16 12.13
N GLY A 334 24.66 -16.61 11.67
CA GLY A 334 24.35 -16.46 10.24
C GLY A 334 25.33 -15.53 9.49
N SER A 335 26.00 -14.64 10.21
CA SER A 335 27.01 -13.74 9.67
C SER A 335 28.45 -14.27 9.78
N GLY A 336 28.64 -15.47 10.35
CA GLY A 336 29.95 -16.07 10.58
C GLY A 336 30.79 -15.39 11.67
N ARG A 337 30.15 -14.66 12.59
CA ARG A 337 30.80 -13.91 13.67
C ARG A 337 30.48 -14.51 15.04
N ASP A 338 31.38 -14.34 16.00
CA ASP A 338 31.06 -14.51 17.42
C ASP A 338 30.28 -13.29 17.94
N GLY A 339 29.68 -13.39 19.14
CA GLY A 339 28.89 -12.28 19.70
C GLY A 339 29.71 -10.99 19.89
N GLU A 340 30.98 -11.11 20.27
CA GLU A 340 31.88 -9.95 20.40
C GLU A 340 32.23 -9.33 19.04
N GLY A 341 32.45 -10.16 18.01
CA GLY A 341 32.70 -9.75 16.64
C GLY A 341 31.50 -9.05 16.02
N LEU A 342 30.29 -9.56 16.25
CA LEU A 342 29.06 -8.90 15.84
C LEU A 342 28.90 -7.54 16.54
N ALA A 343 29.14 -7.47 17.86
CA ALA A 343 29.06 -6.20 18.59
C ALA A 343 30.08 -5.17 18.07
N THR A 344 31.29 -5.61 17.72
CA THR A 344 32.32 -4.74 17.11
C THR A 344 31.90 -4.26 15.72
N ALA A 345 31.28 -5.13 14.92
CA ALA A 345 30.74 -4.78 13.62
C ALA A 345 29.56 -3.80 13.72
N VAL A 346 28.69 -3.95 14.71
CA VAL A 346 27.59 -3.01 14.98
C VAL A 346 28.16 -1.62 15.32
N LEU A 347 29.19 -1.52 16.16
CA LEU A 347 29.86 -0.24 16.44
C LEU A 347 30.42 0.41 15.16
N ALA A 348 31.04 -0.38 14.28
CA ALA A 348 31.55 0.13 13.01
C ALA A 348 30.41 0.63 12.11
N TRP A 349 29.29 -0.10 12.08
CA TRP A 349 28.10 0.25 11.33
C TRP A 349 27.42 1.53 11.87
N GLU A 350 27.35 1.71 13.18
CA GLU A 350 26.79 2.93 13.79
C GLU A 350 27.63 4.17 13.46
N HIS A 351 28.95 4.02 13.32
CA HIS A 351 29.84 5.13 12.97
C HIS A 351 29.82 5.52 11.48
N GLY A 352 29.45 4.62 10.57
CA GLY A 352 29.19 5.03 9.18
C GLY A 352 28.90 3.89 8.20
N GLY A 353 27.99 3.01 8.60
CA GLY A 353 27.33 2.02 7.76
C GLY A 353 28.32 1.06 7.08
N THR A 354 28.12 0.87 5.77
CA THR A 354 28.95 -0.01 4.94
C THR A 354 30.42 0.41 4.90
N ALA A 355 30.70 1.71 4.85
CA ALA A 355 32.07 2.23 4.83
C ALA A 355 32.79 1.97 6.16
N GLY A 356 32.10 2.17 7.29
CA GLY A 356 32.62 1.85 8.61
C GLY A 356 32.88 0.35 8.77
N LEU A 357 31.95 -0.49 8.32
CA LEU A 357 32.11 -1.96 8.35
C LEU A 357 33.28 -2.41 7.45
N SER A 358 33.41 -1.88 6.25
CA SER A 358 34.56 -2.13 5.36
C SER A 358 35.88 -1.70 6.01
N ALA A 359 35.92 -0.56 6.71
CA ALA A 359 37.11 -0.14 7.44
C ALA A 359 37.49 -1.11 8.57
N LEU A 360 36.51 -1.77 9.21
CA LEU A 360 36.75 -2.80 10.21
C LEU A 360 37.31 -4.09 9.59
N GLU A 361 36.75 -4.53 8.46
CA GLU A 361 36.95 -5.89 7.94
C GLU A 361 38.04 -5.96 6.87
N ASP A 362 38.12 -4.96 6.00
CA ASP A 362 39.00 -5.00 4.85
C ASP A 362 40.45 -4.68 5.23
N GLU A 363 41.35 -5.46 4.66
CA GLU A 363 42.76 -5.17 4.59
C GLU A 363 43.18 -5.13 3.12
N TRP A 364 43.72 -4.00 2.69
CA TRP A 364 44.12 -3.81 1.30
C TRP A 364 45.37 -2.95 1.20
N THR A 365 46.07 -3.06 0.08
CA THR A 365 47.24 -2.24 -0.22
C THR A 365 46.83 -1.15 -1.20
N PRO A 366 46.93 0.15 -0.82
CA PRO A 366 46.64 1.24 -1.74
C PRO A 366 47.56 1.25 -2.95
N ASP A 367 47.02 1.66 -4.10
CA ASP A 367 47.82 1.93 -5.29
C ASP A 367 48.83 3.05 -5.02
N ALA A 368 49.81 3.23 -5.91
CA ALA A 368 50.91 4.17 -5.70
C ALA A 368 50.44 5.63 -5.52
N GLU A 369 49.38 6.05 -6.22
CA GLU A 369 48.83 7.41 -6.16
C GLU A 369 48.09 7.63 -4.84
N THR A 370 47.20 6.70 -4.48
CA THR A 370 46.44 6.73 -3.22
C THR A 370 47.37 6.66 -2.02
N ALA A 371 48.42 5.81 -2.07
CA ALA A 371 49.43 5.75 -1.03
C ALA A 371 50.24 7.05 -0.92
N ALA A 372 50.54 7.72 -2.04
CA ALA A 372 51.23 9.01 -2.03
C ALA A 372 50.35 10.11 -1.40
N ARG A 373 49.07 10.20 -1.80
CA ARG A 373 48.10 11.13 -1.22
C ARG A 373 47.92 10.91 0.28
N ALA A 374 47.79 9.66 0.71
CA ALA A 374 47.66 9.30 2.12
C ALA A 374 48.91 9.71 2.93
N ARG A 375 50.12 9.47 2.41
CA ARG A 375 51.37 9.93 3.05
C ARG A 375 51.41 11.44 3.18
N THR A 376 51.08 12.17 2.11
CA THR A 376 51.04 13.64 2.14
C THR A 376 50.01 14.16 3.14
N ALA A 377 48.82 13.55 3.22
CA ALA A 377 47.83 13.92 4.22
C ALA A 377 48.36 13.71 5.65
N VAL A 378 49.00 12.57 5.93
CA VAL A 378 49.60 12.29 7.25
C VAL A 378 50.77 13.21 7.57
N GLU A 379 51.57 13.61 6.58
CA GLU A 379 52.67 14.57 6.75
C GLU A 379 52.18 15.99 7.02
N ALA A 380 51.04 16.37 6.43
CA ALA A 380 50.44 17.70 6.58
C ALA A 380 49.55 17.83 7.83
N ALA A 381 49.14 16.71 8.44
CA ALA A 381 48.19 16.70 9.55
C ALA A 381 48.78 17.18 10.89
N TRP A 382 50.10 17.27 11.02
CA TRP A 382 50.79 17.78 12.22
C TRP A 382 51.89 18.76 11.86
N ASP A 383 52.14 19.72 12.74
CA ASP A 383 53.31 20.59 12.64
C ASP A 383 54.61 19.79 12.83
N ALA A 384 55.72 20.36 12.34
CA ALA A 384 57.02 19.70 12.33
C ALA A 384 57.48 19.32 13.75
N GLY A 385 57.50 18.01 14.05
CA GLY A 385 57.93 17.45 15.33
C GLY A 385 56.80 17.03 16.28
N GLU A 386 55.54 17.33 15.94
CA GLU A 386 54.37 16.98 16.76
C GLU A 386 53.71 15.65 16.33
N ARG A 387 54.12 15.10 15.19
CA ARG A 387 53.56 13.86 14.64
C ARG A 387 53.94 12.65 15.50
N PRO A 388 52.96 11.82 15.90
CA PRO A 388 53.25 10.57 16.60
C PRO A 388 53.93 9.53 15.68
N PRO A 389 54.70 8.58 16.24
CA PRO A 389 55.36 7.54 15.46
C PRO A 389 54.34 6.54 14.89
N LEU A 390 53.93 6.75 13.65
CA LEU A 390 53.00 5.87 12.94
C LEU A 390 53.74 4.82 12.09
N ARG A 391 53.35 3.55 12.26
CA ARG A 391 53.76 2.45 11.39
C ARG A 391 52.64 2.12 10.40
N ALA A 392 52.93 2.25 9.11
CA ALA A 392 52.01 1.92 8.03
C ALA A 392 52.18 0.46 7.57
N THR A 393 51.06 -0.27 7.46
CA THR A 393 50.94 -1.59 6.85
C THR A 393 49.69 -1.60 5.98
N GLY A 394 49.84 -1.63 4.64
CA GLY A 394 48.71 -1.51 3.72
C GLY A 394 47.94 -0.20 3.93
N ASN A 395 46.63 -0.29 4.17
CA ASN A 395 45.74 0.82 4.47
C ASN A 395 45.68 1.19 5.97
N ARG A 396 46.47 0.55 6.84
CA ARG A 396 46.39 0.72 8.30
C ARG A 396 47.63 1.42 8.85
N TRP A 397 47.43 2.43 9.67
CA TRP A 397 48.48 3.24 10.29
C TRP A 397 48.36 3.17 11.80
N THR A 398 49.36 2.59 12.46
CA THR A 398 49.29 2.24 13.88
C THR A 398 50.26 3.07 14.71
N ALA A 399 49.76 3.70 15.77
CA ALA A 399 50.54 4.33 16.83
C ALA A 399 50.66 3.36 18.00
N ALA A 400 51.75 2.59 18.04
CA ALA A 400 51.93 1.51 19.01
C ALA A 400 52.13 1.99 20.45
N ASP A 401 52.54 3.24 20.62
CA ASP A 401 52.71 3.92 21.91
C ASP A 401 51.38 4.24 22.61
N THR A 402 50.35 4.56 21.83
CA THR A 402 49.02 4.94 22.32
C THR A 402 47.98 3.82 22.18
N GLY A 403 48.33 2.71 21.51
CA GLY A 403 47.37 1.65 21.22
C GLY A 403 46.25 2.11 20.29
N THR A 404 46.55 3.05 19.38
CA THR A 404 45.58 3.60 18.42
C THR A 404 45.97 3.27 16.98
N GLN A 405 44.97 3.23 16.11
CA GLN A 405 45.13 2.95 14.70
C GLN A 405 44.14 3.77 13.89
N ILE A 406 44.60 4.37 12.80
CA ILE A 406 43.72 4.95 11.79
C ILE A 406 43.78 4.08 10.52
N ARG A 407 42.63 3.88 9.88
CA ARG A 407 42.51 3.07 8.67
C ARG A 407 41.97 3.93 7.53
N LEU A 408 42.65 3.89 6.40
CA LEU A 408 42.17 4.53 5.18
C LEU A 408 41.06 3.66 4.57
N GLY A 409 39.85 4.22 4.48
CA GLY A 409 38.73 3.61 3.79
C GLY A 409 38.81 3.78 2.28
N ARG A 410 38.02 2.98 1.55
CA ARG A 410 37.91 3.10 0.08
C ARG A 410 37.16 4.37 -0.34
N ASP A 411 36.42 4.97 0.59
CA ASP A 411 35.81 6.29 0.51
C ASP A 411 36.82 7.44 0.56
N GLY A 412 38.08 7.16 0.92
CA GLY A 412 39.14 8.15 1.08
C GLY A 412 39.15 8.85 2.44
N HIS A 413 38.34 8.40 3.40
CA HIS A 413 38.31 8.91 4.76
C HIS A 413 39.17 8.08 5.71
N TRP A 414 39.51 8.65 6.86
CA TRP A 414 40.29 8.03 7.92
C TRP A 414 39.40 7.60 9.07
N TRP A 415 39.42 6.30 9.36
CA TRP A 415 38.58 5.66 10.36
C TRP A 415 39.38 5.39 11.64
N PRO A 416 38.93 5.86 12.81
CA PRO A 416 39.65 5.72 14.07
C PRO A 416 39.38 4.39 14.77
N PHE A 417 40.42 3.75 15.27
CA PHE A 417 40.37 2.49 16.01
C PHE A 417 41.26 2.54 17.26
N ARG A 418 40.82 1.86 18.32
CA ARG A 418 41.57 1.70 19.58
C ARG A 418 41.73 0.24 19.93
N GLU A 419 42.91 -0.12 20.42
CA GLU A 419 43.19 -1.47 20.89
C GLU A 419 42.51 -1.72 22.24
N ASN A 420 41.75 -2.80 22.34
CA ASN A 420 41.15 -3.29 23.57
C ASN A 420 41.34 -4.81 23.65
N ARG A 421 42.10 -5.27 24.65
CA ARG A 421 42.37 -6.70 24.91
C ARG A 421 42.83 -7.48 23.66
N GLY A 422 43.69 -6.86 22.84
CA GLY A 422 44.24 -7.47 21.62
C GLY A 422 43.31 -7.44 20.39
N ARG A 423 42.18 -6.72 20.47
CA ARG A 423 41.27 -6.46 19.33
C ARG A 423 41.21 -4.97 19.03
N TRP A 424 41.02 -4.61 17.76
CA TRP A 424 40.81 -3.23 17.35
C TRP A 424 39.31 -2.91 17.34
N LEU A 425 38.89 -1.93 18.14
CA LEU A 425 37.52 -1.46 18.20
C LEU A 425 37.40 -0.12 17.48
N PRO A 426 36.33 0.11 16.68
CA PRO A 426 35.99 1.44 16.18
C PRO A 426 35.88 2.44 17.33
N ALA A 427 36.44 3.63 17.15
CA ALA A 427 36.52 4.65 18.20
C ALA A 427 35.72 5.92 17.86
N GLY A 428 35.08 6.00 16.69
CA GLY A 428 34.35 7.17 16.25
C GLY A 428 34.05 7.17 14.75
N PRO A 429 33.36 8.23 14.25
CA PRO A 429 33.09 8.41 12.83
C PRO A 429 34.38 8.71 12.05
N ALA A 430 34.29 8.58 10.72
CA ALA A 430 35.42 8.89 9.84
C ALA A 430 35.73 10.39 9.80
N ALA A 431 37.00 10.73 9.61
CA ALA A 431 37.46 12.10 9.38
C ALA A 431 38.22 12.22 8.05
N HIS A 432 38.18 13.40 7.45
CA HIS A 432 39.02 13.70 6.28
C HIS A 432 40.50 13.89 6.65
N ASP A 433 40.74 14.40 7.85
CA ASP A 433 42.07 14.69 8.36
C ASP A 433 42.59 13.54 9.25
N PRO A 434 43.79 12.99 8.99
CA PRO A 434 44.40 11.95 9.80
C PRO A 434 44.59 12.33 11.27
N ALA A 435 44.90 13.60 11.59
CA ALA A 435 45.10 14.02 12.97
C ALA A 435 43.79 14.02 13.75
N ALA A 436 42.73 14.57 13.17
CA ALA A 436 41.39 14.49 13.74
C ALA A 436 40.93 13.04 14.00
N ALA A 437 41.17 12.13 13.04
CA ALA A 437 40.89 10.70 13.23
C ALA A 437 41.71 10.11 14.39
N LEU A 438 43.02 10.38 14.45
CA LEU A 438 43.86 9.83 15.49
C LEU A 438 43.49 10.37 16.89
N SER A 439 43.14 11.65 17.00
CA SER A 439 42.62 12.25 18.24
C SER A 439 41.33 11.57 18.70
N ALA A 440 40.40 11.30 17.78
CA ALA A 440 39.18 10.55 18.10
C ALA A 440 39.49 9.12 18.60
N ALA A 441 40.56 8.49 18.12
CA ALA A 441 40.98 7.17 18.58
C ALA A 441 41.56 7.14 20.00
N VAL A 442 42.23 8.23 20.43
CA VAL A 442 42.76 8.36 21.79
C VAL A 442 41.62 8.58 22.79
N GLY A 443 40.60 9.35 22.38
CA GLY A 443 39.49 9.81 23.21
C GLY A 443 39.86 11.09 23.97
N ASP A 444 38.92 12.02 24.11
CA ASP A 444 39.01 13.07 25.13
C ASP A 444 38.90 12.39 26.50
N GLU A 445 39.81 12.72 27.42
CA GLU A 445 39.78 12.29 28.83
C GLU A 445 38.48 12.63 29.56
#